data_AF-A0A504YR21-F1
#
_entry.id   AF-A0A504YR21-F1
#
_cell.length_a   1.000
_cell.length_b   1.000
_cell.length_c   1.000
_cell.angle_alpha   90.00
_cell.angle_beta   90.00
_cell.angle_gamma   90.00
#
_symmetry.space_group_name_H-M   'P 1'
#
loop_
_entity.id
_entity.type
_entity.pdbx_description
1 polymer ?
#
loop_
_entity_poly.entity_id
_entity_poly.type
_entity_poly.pdbx_seq_one_letter_code
_entity_poly.pdbx_strand_id
1 'polypeptide(L)'
;MKGVLPFTVIGSNYFIEEDGHRLRGRQHPLGLVEVENTKHCDFARMKWFLLKTHLQDLKDMASDVLFENYLAKYITEGMPKRLTDRREGGGLRSDRENGPRFEAIVDHDSLLKQKEEERDARKIKTPAGATNNE
;
A
#
# COMPACT_ATOMS: atom_id res chain seq x y z
N MET A 1 -9.80 20.21 6.39
CA MET A 1 -9.90 19.31 5.21
C MET A 1 -11.32 18.95 4.79
N LYS A 2 -12.27 18.79 5.74
CA LYS A 2 -13.67 18.38 5.44
C LYS A 2 -14.48 19.36 4.56
N GLY A 3 -13.95 20.54 4.23
CA GLY A 3 -14.61 21.53 3.35
C GLY A 3 -14.15 21.50 1.88
N VAL A 4 -13.23 20.60 1.49
CA VAL A 4 -12.65 20.54 0.13
C VAL A 4 -13.02 19.25 -0.61
N LEU A 5 -13.78 18.36 0.03
CA LEU A 5 -14.23 17.10 -0.55
C LEU A 5 -15.74 17.18 -0.84
N PRO A 6 -16.23 16.62 -1.97
CA PRO A 6 -15.49 15.89 -3.00
C PRO A 6 -14.74 16.81 -4.01
N PHE A 7 -13.65 16.32 -4.61
CA PHE A 7 -12.96 17.04 -5.70
C PHE A 7 -13.69 16.83 -7.03
N THR A 8 -13.94 17.91 -7.78
CA THR A 8 -14.46 17.82 -9.14
C THR A 8 -13.29 17.75 -10.12
N VAL A 9 -12.95 16.56 -10.63
CA VAL A 9 -11.75 16.35 -11.45
C VAL A 9 -12.06 15.93 -12.88
N ILE A 10 -11.22 16.39 -13.81
CA ILE A 10 -11.24 15.97 -15.20
C ILE A 10 -9.90 15.32 -15.50
N GLY A 11 -9.93 14.10 -16.05
CA GLY A 11 -8.72 13.38 -16.46
C GLY A 11 -8.47 13.53 -17.97
N SER A 12 -7.21 13.64 -18.36
CA SER A 12 -6.77 13.49 -19.76
C SER A 12 -5.38 12.87 -19.81
N ASN A 13 -5.14 12.03 -20.81
CA ASN A 13 -3.81 11.51 -21.15
C ASN A 13 -3.18 12.24 -22.34
N TYR A 14 -3.94 13.12 -23.00
CA TYR A 14 -3.51 13.82 -24.18
C TYR A 14 -2.91 15.19 -23.82
N PHE A 15 -1.85 15.53 -24.54
CA PHE A 15 -1.25 16.85 -24.51
C PHE A 15 -1.66 17.61 -25.77
N ILE A 16 -1.95 18.88 -25.61
CA ILE A 16 -2.33 19.81 -26.67
C ILE A 16 -1.33 20.97 -26.60
N GLU A 17 -0.87 21.42 -27.76
CA GLU A 17 -0.01 22.60 -27.88
C GLU A 17 -0.89 23.82 -28.18
N GLU A 18 -0.94 24.77 -27.25
CA GLU A 18 -1.52 26.10 -27.46
C GLU A 18 -0.53 27.15 -26.99
N ASP A 19 -0.41 28.26 -27.74
CA ASP A 19 0.47 29.39 -27.41
C ASP A 19 1.91 28.99 -27.03
N GLY A 20 2.44 27.95 -27.70
CA GLY A 20 3.79 27.42 -27.45
C GLY A 20 3.95 26.61 -26.16
N HIS A 21 2.86 26.38 -25.42
CA HIS A 21 2.84 25.61 -24.19
C HIS A 21 2.15 24.25 -24.40
N ARG A 22 2.78 23.20 -23.88
CA ARG A 22 2.19 21.86 -23.83
C ARG A 22 1.33 21.73 -22.59
N LEU A 23 0.02 21.73 -22.77
CA LEU A 23 -0.97 21.58 -21.71
C LEU A 23 -1.69 20.24 -21.82
N ARG A 24 -2.17 19.73 -20.70
CA ARG A 24 -2.96 18.49 -20.65
C ARG A 24 -4.43 18.87 -20.66
N GLY A 25 -5.18 18.39 -21.65
CA GLY A 25 -6.55 18.85 -21.88
C GLY A 25 -7.43 17.88 -22.63
N ARG A 26 -8.73 18.16 -22.66
CA ARG A 26 -9.73 17.44 -23.47
C ARG A 26 -10.36 18.40 -24.45
N GLN A 27 -10.32 18.05 -25.73
CA GLN A 27 -11.01 18.83 -26.76
C GLN A 27 -12.43 18.30 -26.96
N HIS A 28 -13.38 19.22 -26.93
CA HIS A 28 -14.79 18.99 -27.24
C HIS A 28 -15.22 19.95 -28.35
N PRO A 29 -16.34 19.70 -29.06
CA PRO A 29 -16.81 20.60 -30.11
C PRO A 29 -17.07 22.04 -29.65
N LEU A 30 -17.35 22.23 -28.35
CA LEU A 30 -17.62 23.53 -27.73
C LEU A 30 -16.37 24.23 -27.18
N GLY A 31 -15.20 23.57 -27.21
CA GLY A 31 -13.95 24.16 -26.73
C GLY A 31 -12.99 23.17 -26.10
N LEU A 32 -11.90 23.72 -25.57
CA LEU A 32 -10.82 22.99 -24.91
C LEU A 32 -10.95 23.11 -23.39
N VAL A 33 -10.87 21.97 -22.71
CA VAL A 33 -10.85 21.93 -21.25
C VAL A 33 -9.45 21.54 -20.78
N GLU A 34 -8.73 22.52 -20.25
CA GLU A 34 -7.45 22.33 -19.57
C GLU A 34 -7.62 21.62 -18.22
N VAL A 35 -6.85 20.56 -17.99
CA VAL A 35 -6.90 19.77 -16.75
C VAL A 35 -6.22 20.48 -15.57
N GLU A 36 -5.11 21.17 -15.80
CA GLU A 36 -4.38 21.83 -14.70
C GLU A 36 -4.95 23.23 -14.35
N ASN A 37 -5.94 23.71 -15.08
CA ASN A 37 -6.58 25.00 -14.85
C ASN A 37 -7.63 24.92 -13.73
N THR A 38 -7.40 25.68 -12.66
CA THR A 38 -8.26 25.70 -11.46
C THR A 38 -9.67 26.26 -11.72
N LYS A 39 -9.89 26.96 -12.83
CA LYS A 39 -11.23 27.41 -13.25
C LYS A 39 -12.05 26.29 -13.88
N HIS A 40 -11.41 25.24 -14.41
CA HIS A 40 -12.08 24.12 -15.07
C HIS A 40 -12.32 22.93 -14.12
N CYS A 41 -11.33 22.60 -13.29
CA CYS A 41 -11.47 21.49 -12.35
C CYS A 41 -10.51 21.59 -11.16
N ASP A 42 -10.75 20.76 -10.14
CA ASP A 42 -9.98 20.69 -8.90
C ASP A 42 -8.73 19.81 -9.00
N PHE A 43 -8.31 19.39 -10.19
CA PHE A 43 -7.19 18.47 -10.37
C PHE A 43 -5.91 18.98 -9.70
N ALA A 44 -5.58 20.26 -9.83
CA ALA A 44 -4.41 20.86 -9.19
C ALA A 44 -4.48 20.76 -7.65
N ARG A 45 -5.66 20.99 -7.06
CA ARG A 45 -5.89 20.84 -5.61
C ARG A 45 -5.77 19.39 -5.18
N MET A 46 -6.37 18.46 -5.92
CA MET A 46 -6.26 17.02 -5.65
C MET A 46 -4.81 16.54 -5.74
N LYS A 47 -4.05 16.93 -6.77
CA LYS A 47 -2.64 16.60 -6.94
C LYS A 47 -1.79 17.07 -5.76
N TRP A 48 -2.01 18.31 -5.31
CA TRP A 48 -1.29 18.87 -4.18
C TRP A 48 -1.66 18.18 -2.85
N PHE A 49 -2.94 17.87 -2.66
CA PHE A 49 -3.42 17.09 -1.53
C PHE A 49 -2.71 15.73 -1.46
N LEU A 50 -2.79 14.95 -2.54
CA LEU A 50 -2.31 13.57 -2.58
C LEU A 50 -0.79 13.46 -2.57
N LEU A 51 -0.09 14.33 -3.32
CA LEU A 51 1.34 14.13 -3.58
C LEU A 51 2.25 14.98 -2.70
N LYS A 52 1.76 16.11 -2.19
CA LYS A 52 2.62 17.09 -1.49
C LYS A 52 2.32 17.22 -0.01
N THR A 53 1.06 17.13 0.40
CA THR A 53 0.68 17.44 1.78
C THR A 53 0.27 16.22 2.59
N HIS A 54 -0.52 15.29 2.03
CA HIS A 54 -1.15 14.22 2.82
C HIS A 54 -0.64 12.82 2.46
N LEU A 55 0.38 12.71 1.61
CA LEU A 55 0.91 11.42 1.17
C LEU A 55 1.41 10.58 2.35
N GLN A 56 2.10 11.21 3.31
CA GLN A 56 2.69 10.50 4.44
C GLN A 56 1.59 10.03 5.40
N ASP A 57 0.70 10.92 5.82
CA ASP A 57 -0.44 10.57 6.67
C ASP A 57 -1.31 9.46 6.06
N LEU A 58 -1.50 9.45 4.73
CA LEU A 58 -2.22 8.39 4.02
C LEU A 58 -1.48 7.04 4.11
N LYS A 59 -0.15 7.03 4.04
CA LYS A 59 0.66 5.82 4.23
C LYS A 59 0.59 5.33 5.67
N ASP A 60 0.71 6.23 6.63
CA ASP A 60 0.70 5.91 8.06
C ASP A 60 -0.67 5.36 8.46
N MET A 61 -1.77 5.94 7.98
CA MET A 61 -3.11 5.38 8.16
C MET A 61 -3.24 3.97 7.55
N ALA A 62 -2.66 3.73 6.37
CA ALA A 62 -2.72 2.43 5.72
C ALA A 62 -1.94 1.36 6.49
N SER A 63 -0.76 1.72 7.02
CA SER A 63 0.08 0.85 7.84
C SER A 63 -0.54 0.62 9.22
N ASP A 64 -0.73 1.68 9.98
CA ASP A 64 -0.91 1.58 11.42
C ASP A 64 -2.36 1.33 11.82
N VAL A 65 -3.30 1.62 10.91
CA VAL A 65 -4.73 1.46 11.16
C VAL A 65 -5.32 0.40 10.25
N LEU A 66 -5.23 0.56 8.93
CA LEU A 66 -5.94 -0.34 8.02
C LEU A 66 -5.33 -1.74 8.02
N PHE A 67 -4.00 -1.84 7.93
CA PHE A 67 -3.32 -3.12 7.93
C PHE A 67 -3.38 -3.81 9.30
N GLU A 68 -3.12 -3.09 10.40
CA GLU A 68 -3.23 -3.67 11.74
C GLU A 68 -4.65 -4.16 12.07
N ASN A 69 -5.69 -3.40 11.69
CA ASN A 69 -7.08 -3.86 11.86
C ASN A 69 -7.38 -5.09 11.01
N TYR A 70 -6.85 -5.14 9.79
CA TYR A 70 -6.94 -6.33 8.94
C TYR A 70 -6.24 -7.52 9.59
N LEU A 71 -5.04 -7.33 10.15
CA LEU A 71 -4.26 -8.38 10.80
C LEU A 71 -4.96 -8.92 12.06
N ALA A 72 -5.49 -8.02 12.90
CA ALA A 72 -6.26 -8.40 14.08
C ALA A 72 -7.49 -9.23 13.69
N LYS A 73 -8.21 -8.84 12.63
CA LYS A 73 -9.33 -9.61 12.09
C LYS A 73 -8.88 -10.94 11.52
N TYR A 74 -7.79 -10.98 10.76
CA TYR A 74 -7.24 -12.20 10.19
C TYR A 74 -6.89 -13.22 11.28
N ILE A 75 -6.23 -12.79 12.37
CA ILE A 75 -5.88 -13.67 13.49
C ILE A 75 -7.15 -14.15 14.24
N THR A 76 -8.11 -13.25 14.45
CA THR A 76 -9.31 -13.53 15.27
C THR A 76 -10.35 -14.37 14.52
N GLU A 77 -10.58 -14.09 13.23
CA GLU A 77 -11.56 -14.76 12.37
C GLU A 77 -11.00 -16.02 11.71
N GLY A 78 -9.66 -16.18 11.70
CA GLY A 78 -9.03 -17.45 11.43
C GLY A 78 -7.61 -17.30 10.89
N MET A 79 -6.62 -17.52 11.77
CA MET A 79 -5.54 -18.41 11.34
C MET A 79 -6.23 -19.61 10.68
N PRO A 80 -5.88 -20.03 9.45
CA PRO A 80 -6.30 -21.34 9.00
C PRO A 80 -5.88 -22.28 10.11
N LYS A 81 -6.84 -22.96 10.77
CA LYS A 81 -6.60 -23.91 11.86
C LYS A 81 -5.52 -24.88 11.40
N ARG A 82 -4.26 -24.54 11.63
CA ARG A 82 -3.12 -25.32 11.20
C ARG A 82 -2.29 -25.48 12.46
N LEU A 83 -2.32 -26.73 12.93
CA LEU A 83 -1.39 -27.37 13.85
C LEU A 83 -1.74 -27.41 15.35
N THR A 84 -3.01 -27.41 15.75
CA THR A 84 -3.37 -27.94 17.10
C THR A 84 -4.44 -29.02 17.12
N ASP A 85 -5.10 -29.33 16.00
CA ASP A 85 -6.04 -30.46 15.98
C ASP A 85 -5.31 -31.79 15.71
N ARG A 86 -4.58 -32.25 16.73
CA ARG A 86 -4.20 -33.65 16.89
C ARG A 86 -4.70 -34.17 18.23
N ARG A 87 -5.96 -33.87 18.58
CA ARG A 87 -6.69 -34.53 19.68
C ARG A 87 -8.20 -34.23 19.59
N GLU A 88 -8.89 -35.24 19.06
CA GLU A 88 -10.26 -35.66 19.36
C GLU A 88 -11.44 -34.74 18.99
N GLY A 89 -12.27 -35.22 18.06
CA GLY A 89 -13.72 -35.25 18.24
C GLY A 89 -14.56 -34.16 17.57
N GLY A 90 -15.16 -34.52 16.42
CA GLY A 90 -16.55 -34.23 16.02
C GLY A 90 -17.12 -32.79 16.10
N GLY A 91 -17.54 -32.25 14.94
CA GLY A 91 -18.58 -31.21 14.90
C GLY A 91 -18.63 -30.39 13.60
N LEU A 92 -19.70 -30.56 12.82
CA LEU A 92 -20.01 -29.72 11.64
C LEU A 92 -20.28 -28.25 12.03
N ARG A 93 -19.92 -27.32 11.13
CA ARG A 93 -20.54 -26.00 10.81
C ARG A 93 -19.52 -25.16 10.01
N SER A 94 -19.85 -24.36 9.02
CA SER A 94 -21.02 -24.10 8.18
C SER A 94 -20.50 -23.27 7.01
N ASP A 95 -21.09 -23.42 5.83
CA ASP A 95 -20.78 -22.68 4.62
C ASP A 95 -20.67 -21.16 4.86
N ARG A 96 -19.57 -20.56 4.40
CA ARG A 96 -19.52 -19.13 4.11
C ARG A 96 -18.58 -18.90 2.94
N GLU A 97 -19.20 -18.85 1.77
CA GLU A 97 -18.59 -18.55 0.48
C GLU A 97 -18.08 -17.10 0.43
N ASN A 98 -16.94 -16.95 -0.25
CA ASN A 98 -16.44 -15.73 -0.90
C ASN A 98 -15.95 -14.55 -0.03
N GLY A 99 -14.74 -14.71 0.52
CA GLY A 99 -13.79 -13.60 0.74
C GLY A 99 -12.63 -13.68 -0.25
N PRO A 100 -11.97 -12.57 -0.63
CA PRO A 100 -10.91 -12.59 -1.63
C PRO A 100 -9.77 -13.49 -1.14
N ARG A 101 -9.56 -14.59 -1.86
CA ARG A 101 -8.44 -15.53 -1.66
C ARG A 101 -7.16 -14.85 -2.15
N PHE A 102 -6.68 -13.85 -1.41
CA PHE A 102 -5.33 -13.35 -1.58
C PHE A 102 -4.39 -14.47 -1.13
N GLU A 103 -3.54 -14.93 -2.03
CA GLU A 103 -2.63 -16.04 -1.78
C GLU A 103 -1.90 -15.81 -0.47
N ALA A 104 -1.96 -16.82 0.39
CA ALA A 104 -1.27 -16.85 1.66
C ALA A 104 0.17 -16.40 1.42
N ILE A 105 0.48 -15.21 1.93
CA ILE A 105 1.82 -14.65 1.89
C ILE A 105 2.73 -15.73 2.44
N VAL A 106 3.71 -16.10 1.59
CA VAL A 106 4.81 -17.02 1.84
C VAL A 106 5.17 -17.02 3.32
N ASP A 107 5.07 -18.20 3.93
CA ASP A 107 5.30 -18.54 5.33
C ASP A 107 6.22 -17.51 6.01
N HIS A 108 5.65 -16.57 6.78
CA HIS A 108 6.40 -15.48 7.43
C HIS A 108 7.55 -16.03 8.28
N ASP A 109 7.37 -17.24 8.81
CA ASP A 109 8.37 -18.01 9.54
C ASP A 109 9.57 -18.42 8.68
N SER A 110 9.36 -18.71 7.39
CA SER A 110 10.45 -18.99 6.44
C SER A 110 11.26 -17.74 6.10
N LEU A 111 10.61 -16.58 6.00
CA LEU A 111 11.29 -15.30 5.76
C LEU A 111 12.08 -14.83 6.98
N LEU A 112 11.53 -14.98 8.18
CA LEU A 112 12.23 -14.73 9.44
C LEU A 112 13.48 -15.62 9.57
N LYS A 113 13.32 -16.91 9.29
CA LYS A 113 14.43 -17.88 9.36
C LYS A 113 15.55 -17.55 8.37
N GLN A 114 15.22 -17.20 7.12
CA GLN A 114 16.22 -16.76 6.14
C GLN A 114 16.98 -15.51 6.62
N LYS A 115 16.28 -14.55 7.22
CA LYS A 115 16.88 -13.29 7.70
C LYS A 115 17.74 -13.51 8.95
N GLU A 116 17.39 -14.46 9.80
CA GLU A 116 18.17 -14.90 10.96
C GLU A 116 19.44 -15.64 10.54
N GLU A 117 19.33 -16.57 9.59
CA GLU A 117 20.47 -17.30 9.00
C GLU A 117 21.46 -16.34 8.32
N GLU A 118 20.98 -15.33 7.59
CA GLU A 118 21.84 -14.32 6.96
C GLU A 118 22.56 -13.45 8.01
N ARG A 119 21.90 -13.14 9.13
CA ARG A 119 22.50 -12.37 10.24
C ARG A 119 23.59 -13.16 10.95
N ASP A 120 23.38 -14.45 11.14
CA ASP A 120 24.36 -15.32 11.79
C ASP A 120 25.53 -15.65 10.86
N ALA A 121 25.30 -15.78 9.55
CA ALA A 121 26.36 -15.86 8.55
C ALA A 121 27.25 -14.60 8.50
N ARG A 122 26.68 -13.41 8.71
CA ARG A 122 27.44 -12.16 8.81
C ARG A 122 28.31 -12.08 10.07
N LYS A 123 27.85 -12.65 11.19
CA LYS A 123 28.64 -12.71 12.44
C LYS A 123 29.85 -13.64 12.34
N ILE A 124 29.77 -14.70 11.55
CA ILE A 124 30.89 -15.65 11.34
C ILE A 124 32.00 -15.03 10.47
N LYS A 125 31.67 -14.03 9.64
CA LYS A 125 32.59 -13.45 8.64
C LYS A 125 33.41 -12.24 9.14
N THR A 126 33.21 -11.78 10.37
CA THR A 126 34.07 -10.76 10.99
C THR A 126 35.12 -11.45 11.85
N PRO A 127 36.39 -11.55 11.43
CA PRO A 127 37.42 -12.11 12.27
C PRO A 127 37.71 -11.15 13.43
N ALA A 128 37.68 -11.70 14.65
CA ALA A 128 38.21 -11.07 15.84
C ALA A 128 39.75 -11.01 15.74
N GLY A 129 40.31 -9.84 16.04
CA GLY A 129 41.72 -9.72 16.43
C GLY A 129 42.64 -9.13 15.36
N ALA A 130 42.51 -7.82 15.07
CA ALA A 130 43.71 -7.01 14.91
C ALA A 130 44.15 -6.61 16.33
N THR A 131 45.08 -7.37 16.90
CA THR A 131 45.78 -7.00 18.14
C THR A 131 46.67 -5.80 17.83
N ASN A 132 46.40 -4.67 18.48
CA ASN A 132 47.36 -3.58 18.64
C ASN A 132 48.53 -4.08 19.49
N ASN A 133 49.76 -3.68 19.15
CA ASN A 133 50.67 -2.98 20.07
C ASN A 133 51.97 -2.56 19.38
N GLU A 134 52.37 -1.32 19.73
CA GLU A 134 53.67 -0.62 19.57
C GLU A 134 54.15 -0.20 18.18
#